data_AF-B4K062-F1
#
_entry.id   AF-B4K062-F1
#
_cell.length_a   1.000
_cell.length_b   1.000
_cell.length_c   1.000
_cell.angle_alpha   90.00
_cell.angle_beta   90.00
_cell.angle_gamma   90.00
#
_symmetry.space_group_name_H-M   'P 1'
#
loop_
_entity.id
_entity.type
_entity.pdbx_description
1 polymer ?
#
loop_
_entity_poly.entity_id
_entity_poly.type
_entity_poly.pdbx_seq_one_letter_code
_entity_poly.pdbx_strand_id
1 'polypeptide(L)'
;MATEWNNYVNIIDDMLATAFLTSARNSLTMVCSTLHRETDIAASPVLVMESDINERIIELNPNMQTISVLIRGIVNKIQSILQQYPRIGNKMKLPKGQQSVPFLKVFREDIECIDLVINIEAEVIHQREEIDRYISFWNCHRSLWETTESTFIKRLKATDLTADVFECFIMYYSTLADDISFIDAISPVYFTLMNQNYIKNSILDYIEKWQTLNIKILLTHSFYLIRGIYRYMRCNSKKIMITPRTLQESLAAKAYFERLMEEAPLKQASFPKVLDLFALLDKYQVDIPDEIRQQVESLQVAWMDYLRKLGEADEMLDNNRDEFKKILLHQAEKFKIILKEFLEDFYLKLPTAANM
;
A
#
# COMPACT_ATOMS: atom_id res chain seq x y z
N MET A 1 77.06 -11.48 39.95
CA MET A 1 77.11 -11.06 38.54
C MET A 1 75.91 -11.54 37.74
N ALA A 2 75.56 -12.85 37.75
CA ALA A 2 74.37 -13.33 37.03
C ALA A 2 73.05 -12.71 37.52
N THR A 3 72.88 -12.51 38.84
CA THR A 3 71.67 -11.91 39.42
C THR A 3 71.48 -10.43 39.04
N GLU A 4 72.56 -9.64 39.08
CA GLU A 4 72.54 -8.23 38.68
C GLU A 4 72.23 -8.06 37.18
N TRP A 5 72.78 -8.94 36.34
CA TRP A 5 72.49 -8.98 34.92
C TRP A 5 71.01 -9.31 34.65
N ASN A 6 70.46 -10.30 35.35
CA ASN A 6 69.06 -10.69 35.20
C ASN A 6 68.13 -9.55 35.65
N ASN A 7 68.46 -8.85 36.73
CA ASN A 7 67.72 -7.68 37.20
C ASN A 7 67.76 -6.53 36.17
N TYR A 8 68.93 -6.23 35.60
CA TYR A 8 69.08 -5.22 34.56
C TYR A 8 68.26 -5.54 33.29
N VAL A 9 68.30 -6.79 32.84
CA VAL A 9 67.50 -7.24 31.68
C VAL A 9 66.00 -7.14 31.97
N ASN A 10 65.56 -7.47 33.18
CA ASN A 10 64.16 -7.34 33.57
C ASN A 10 63.70 -5.88 33.64
N ILE A 11 64.54 -4.95 34.14
CA ILE A 11 64.22 -3.52 34.15
C ILE A 11 63.98 -2.99 32.73
N ILE A 12 64.84 -3.35 31.77
CA ILE A 12 64.67 -2.95 30.36
C ILE A 12 63.42 -3.59 29.75
N ASP A 13 63.18 -4.87 30.02
CA ASP A 13 62.01 -5.60 29.52
C ASP A 13 60.69 -5.02 30.09
N ASP A 14 60.69 -4.57 31.34
CA ASP A 14 59.56 -3.91 31.98
C ASP A 14 59.35 -2.49 31.42
N MET A 15 60.42 -1.72 31.16
CA MET A 15 60.31 -0.42 30.46
C MET A 15 59.69 -0.58 29.07
N LEU A 16 60.07 -1.63 28.34
CA LEU A 16 59.51 -1.94 27.03
C LEU A 16 58.04 -2.34 27.14
N ALA A 17 57.66 -3.07 28.20
CA ALA A 17 56.27 -3.40 28.48
C ALA A 17 55.42 -2.15 28.72
N THR A 18 55.92 -1.21 29.52
CA THR A 18 55.24 0.07 29.77
C THR A 18 55.08 0.85 28.47
N ALA A 19 56.10 0.94 27.63
CA ALA A 19 56.02 1.64 26.34
C ALA A 19 54.96 1.02 25.40
N PHE A 20 54.93 -0.31 25.28
CA PHE A 20 53.91 -1.00 24.48
C PHE A 20 52.51 -0.84 25.04
N LEU A 21 52.37 -0.86 26.37
CA LEU A 21 51.10 -0.65 27.05
C LEU A 21 50.60 0.78 26.86
N THR A 22 51.45 1.79 26.98
CA THR A 22 51.11 3.19 26.65
C THR A 22 50.71 3.34 25.19
N SER A 23 51.41 2.69 24.26
CA SER A 23 51.03 2.70 22.84
C SER A 23 49.66 2.06 22.60
N ALA A 24 49.36 0.96 23.29
CA ALA A 24 48.08 0.28 23.18
C ALA A 24 46.94 1.13 23.78
N ARG A 25 47.17 1.74 24.96
CA ARG A 25 46.24 2.70 25.58
C ARG A 25 45.93 3.86 24.63
N ASN A 26 46.95 4.53 24.09
CA ASN A 26 46.76 5.62 23.12
C ASN A 26 45.93 5.17 21.91
N SER A 27 46.15 3.96 21.40
CA SER A 27 45.39 3.42 20.28
C SER A 27 43.91 3.18 20.65
N LEU A 28 43.65 2.62 21.83
CA LEU A 28 42.29 2.41 22.34
C LEU A 28 41.58 3.73 22.65
N THR A 29 42.28 4.70 23.24
CA THR A 29 41.76 6.04 23.50
C THR A 29 41.39 6.74 22.19
N MET A 30 42.22 6.62 21.14
CA MET A 30 41.87 7.13 19.81
C MET A 30 40.58 6.50 19.29
N VAL A 31 40.45 5.17 19.34
CA VAL A 31 39.21 4.48 18.93
C VAL A 31 38.01 4.96 19.74
N CYS A 32 38.14 5.04 21.07
CA CYS A 32 37.08 5.53 21.94
C CYS A 32 36.68 6.97 21.59
N SER A 33 37.64 7.87 21.36
CA SER A 33 37.40 9.27 21.00
C SER A 33 36.76 9.43 19.62
N THR A 34 37.01 8.50 18.69
CA THR A 34 36.38 8.53 17.36
C THR A 34 34.94 8.01 17.37
N LEU A 35 34.60 7.12 18.32
CA LEU A 35 33.28 6.55 18.46
C LEU A 35 32.38 7.43 19.33
N HIS A 36 32.95 7.99 20.40
CA HIS A 36 32.25 8.88 21.32
C HIS A 36 31.93 10.21 20.64
N ARG A 37 30.65 10.60 20.63
CA ARG A 37 30.23 11.91 20.15
C ARG A 37 29.74 12.79 21.29
N GLU A 38 30.47 13.86 21.57
CA GLU A 38 29.93 14.98 22.36
C GLU A 38 28.88 15.73 21.52
N THR A 39 27.81 16.16 22.17
CA THR A 39 26.61 16.75 21.54
C THR A 39 26.84 18.07 20.80
N ASP A 40 28.00 18.71 20.96
CA ASP A 40 28.24 20.09 20.54
C ASP A 40 29.23 20.27 19.37
N ILE A 41 29.94 19.21 18.96
CA ILE A 41 30.91 19.29 17.84
C ILE A 41 30.46 18.33 16.75
N ALA A 42 30.19 18.87 15.56
CA ALA A 42 29.87 18.09 14.36
C ALA A 42 31.09 17.24 13.92
N ALA A 43 31.32 16.13 14.61
CA ALA A 43 32.36 15.17 14.28
C ALA A 43 32.00 14.42 12.99
N SER A 44 33.02 14.16 12.16
CA SER A 44 32.85 13.45 10.90
C SER A 44 32.35 12.02 11.12
N PRO A 45 31.33 11.57 10.39
CA PRO A 45 30.89 10.17 10.45
C PRO A 45 32.00 9.22 10.03
N VAL A 46 32.14 8.13 10.80
CA VAL A 46 33.23 7.16 10.61
C VAL A 46 32.83 6.08 9.61
N LEU A 47 31.55 5.71 9.61
CA LEU A 47 31.02 4.63 8.79
C LEU A 47 29.80 5.11 8.01
N VAL A 48 29.68 4.68 6.77
CA VAL A 48 28.48 4.87 5.97
C VAL A 48 27.69 3.57 5.96
N MET A 49 26.39 3.66 6.23
CA MET A 49 25.43 2.57 6.14
C MET A 49 24.37 2.93 5.11
N GLU A 50 23.83 1.91 4.45
CA GLU A 50 22.70 2.03 3.55
C GLU A 50 21.51 1.32 4.17
N SER A 51 20.33 1.92 4.09
CA SER A 51 19.09 1.30 4.52
C SER A 51 18.15 1.12 3.33
N ASP A 52 17.63 -0.08 3.14
CA ASP A 52 16.67 -0.42 2.09
C ASP A 52 15.55 -1.32 2.64
N ILE A 53 14.47 -1.49 1.89
CA ILE A 53 13.36 -2.39 2.22
C ILE A 53 13.43 -3.61 1.31
N ASN A 54 13.96 -4.71 1.86
CA ASN A 54 14.02 -6.00 1.18
C ASN A 54 13.05 -6.98 1.86
N GLU A 55 12.29 -7.72 1.05
CA GLU A 55 11.33 -8.74 1.53
C GLU A 55 10.39 -8.26 2.65
N ARG A 56 9.99 -6.98 2.63
CA ARG A 56 9.11 -6.31 3.62
C ARG A 56 9.74 -6.03 4.98
N ILE A 57 11.07 -6.08 5.08
CA ILE A 57 11.84 -5.76 6.28
C ILE A 57 12.88 -4.69 5.91
N ILE A 58 13.19 -3.80 6.86
CA ILE A 58 14.27 -2.82 6.69
C ILE A 58 15.60 -3.57 6.86
N GLU A 59 16.36 -3.64 5.78
CA GLU A 59 17.70 -4.22 5.76
C GLU A 59 18.74 -3.10 5.82
N LEU A 60 19.76 -3.32 6.66
CA LEU A 60 20.88 -2.40 6.82
C LEU A 60 22.14 -3.04 6.23
N ASN A 61 22.78 -2.32 5.32
CA ASN A 61 24.00 -2.73 4.65
C ASN A 61 25.11 -1.72 4.95
N PRO A 62 26.14 -2.06 5.76
CA PRO A 62 26.31 -3.30 6.52
C PRO A 62 25.43 -3.39 7.77
N ASN A 63 25.13 -4.61 8.22
CA ASN A 63 24.39 -4.86 9.45
C ASN A 63 25.19 -4.40 10.69
N MET A 64 24.50 -3.92 11.72
CA MET A 64 25.06 -3.56 13.02
C MET A 64 25.88 -4.68 13.67
N GLN A 65 25.53 -5.95 13.43
CA GLN A 65 26.35 -7.08 13.88
C GLN A 65 27.74 -7.08 13.24
N THR A 66 27.82 -6.82 11.93
CA THR A 66 29.09 -6.71 11.20
C THR A 66 29.92 -5.55 11.73
N ILE A 67 29.29 -4.40 12.01
CA ILE A 67 29.96 -3.24 12.61
C ILE A 67 30.53 -3.58 14.00
N SER A 68 29.74 -4.25 14.84
CA SER A 68 30.19 -4.70 16.16
C SER A 68 31.40 -5.65 16.07
N VAL A 69 31.38 -6.59 15.12
CA VAL A 69 32.51 -7.50 14.87
C VAL A 69 33.74 -6.74 14.35
N LEU A 70 33.56 -5.73 13.49
CA LEU A 70 34.66 -4.90 13.00
C LEU A 70 35.33 -4.12 14.14
N ILE A 71 34.56 -3.45 14.99
CA ILE A 71 35.08 -2.67 16.13
C ILE A 71 35.78 -3.60 17.12
N ARG A 72 35.16 -4.73 17.47
CA ARG A 72 35.80 -5.75 18.32
C ARG A 72 37.06 -6.33 17.68
N GLY A 73 37.07 -6.46 16.35
CA GLY A 73 38.22 -6.89 15.55
C GLY A 73 39.42 -5.94 15.68
N ILE A 74 39.20 -4.63 15.83
CA ILE A 74 40.27 -3.65 16.06
C ILE A 74 40.93 -3.91 17.42
N VAL A 75 40.13 -4.09 18.48
CA VAL A 75 40.63 -4.42 19.83
C VAL A 75 41.43 -5.73 19.82
N ASN A 76 40.92 -6.76 19.14
CA ASN A 76 41.60 -8.06 19.00
C ASN A 76 42.92 -7.95 18.21
N LYS A 77 42.98 -7.09 17.19
CA LYS A 77 44.23 -6.83 16.43
C LYS A 77 45.29 -6.19 17.31
N ILE A 78 44.93 -5.22 18.16
CA ILE A 78 45.86 -4.61 19.13
C ILE A 78 46.43 -5.71 20.05
N GLN A 79 45.57 -6.59 20.57
CA GLN A 79 46.02 -7.73 21.39
C GLN A 79 46.94 -8.69 20.64
N SER A 80 46.62 -9.01 19.38
CA SER A 80 47.41 -9.92 18.55
C SER A 80 48.81 -9.35 18.25
N ILE A 81 48.92 -8.04 17.97
CA ILE A 81 50.21 -7.37 17.75
C ILE A 81 51.08 -7.47 19.01
N LEU A 82 50.50 -7.24 20.20
CA LEU A 82 51.23 -7.37 21.46
C LEU A 82 51.69 -8.80 21.76
N GLN A 83 50.98 -9.82 21.26
CA GLN A 83 51.33 -11.23 21.44
C GLN A 83 52.54 -11.66 20.59
N GLN A 84 52.78 -11.02 19.45
CA GLN A 84 53.85 -11.41 18.50
C GLN A 84 55.25 -11.14 19.05
N TYR A 85 55.39 -10.23 20.02
CA TYR A 85 56.68 -9.85 20.58
C TYR A 85 57.04 -10.71 21.79
N PRO A 86 58.09 -11.56 21.72
CA PRO A 86 58.57 -12.29 22.90
C PRO A 86 59.31 -11.34 23.85
N ARG A 87 59.24 -11.60 25.16
CA ARG A 87 60.04 -10.90 26.17
C ARG A 87 61.54 -11.04 25.89
N ILE A 88 62.31 -10.00 26.23
CA ILE A 88 63.77 -9.98 26.10
C ILE A 88 64.37 -11.11 26.95
N GLY A 89 63.83 -11.33 28.16
CA GLY A 89 64.24 -12.43 29.04
C GLY A 89 64.09 -13.83 28.42
N ASN A 90 63.12 -14.02 27.53
CA ASN A 90 62.91 -15.27 26.81
C ASN A 90 63.96 -15.47 25.71
N LYS A 91 64.32 -14.41 24.98
CA LYS A 91 65.40 -14.45 23.97
C LYS A 91 66.77 -14.66 24.62
N MET A 92 66.99 -14.07 25.79
CA MET A 92 68.24 -14.18 26.56
C MET A 92 68.36 -15.47 27.39
N LYS A 93 67.36 -16.37 27.32
CA LYS A 93 67.32 -17.66 28.04
C LYS A 93 67.48 -17.53 29.57
N LEU A 94 66.83 -16.52 30.17
CA LEU A 94 66.80 -16.36 31.63
C LEU A 94 66.10 -17.54 32.32
N PRO A 95 66.43 -17.88 33.58
CA PRO A 95 65.73 -18.91 34.35
C PRO A 95 64.23 -18.60 34.46
N LYS A 96 63.36 -19.60 34.27
CA LYS A 96 61.89 -19.43 34.22
C LYS A 96 61.28 -18.74 35.46
N GLY A 97 61.91 -18.85 36.63
CA GLY A 97 61.47 -18.17 37.86
C GLY A 97 61.83 -16.68 37.96
N GLN A 98 62.64 -16.17 37.02
CA GLN A 98 63.09 -14.78 36.97
C GLN A 98 62.65 -14.07 35.67
N GLN A 99 61.78 -14.70 34.88
CA GLN A 99 61.24 -14.12 33.65
C GLN A 99 60.03 -13.23 33.94
N SER A 100 60.00 -12.04 33.34
CA SER A 100 58.83 -11.16 33.39
C SER A 100 57.62 -11.77 32.66
N VAL A 101 56.43 -11.41 33.15
CA VAL A 101 55.13 -11.89 32.64
C VAL A 101 54.93 -11.46 31.18
N PRO A 102 54.38 -12.28 30.26
CA PRO A 102 54.20 -11.90 28.84
C PRO A 102 53.44 -10.58 28.63
N PHE A 103 53.78 -9.80 27.59
CA PHE A 103 53.16 -8.50 27.30
C PHE A 103 51.62 -8.56 27.20
N LEU A 104 51.07 -9.63 26.60
CA LEU A 104 49.63 -9.84 26.50
C LEU A 104 48.95 -9.96 27.88
N LYS A 105 49.60 -10.59 28.85
CA LYS A 105 49.04 -10.74 30.20
C LYS A 105 49.10 -9.41 30.97
N VAL A 106 50.16 -8.64 30.80
CA VAL A 106 50.26 -7.26 31.33
C VAL A 106 49.15 -6.38 30.76
N PHE A 107 48.88 -6.46 29.45
CA PHE A 107 47.78 -5.73 28.82
C PHE A 107 46.39 -6.16 29.33
N ARG A 108 46.17 -7.46 29.58
CA ARG A 108 44.88 -7.98 30.06
C ARG A 108 44.60 -7.70 31.52
N GLU A 109 45.64 -7.49 32.33
CA GLU A 109 45.52 -7.16 33.75
C GLU A 109 45.49 -5.64 33.99
N ASP A 110 45.70 -4.84 32.94
CA ASP A 110 45.73 -3.39 33.02
C ASP A 110 44.31 -2.79 33.13
N ILE A 111 44.05 -2.11 34.25
CA ILE A 111 42.74 -1.52 34.56
C ILE A 111 42.32 -0.50 33.50
N GLU A 112 43.23 0.39 33.08
CA GLU A 112 42.93 1.40 32.07
C GLU A 112 42.58 0.79 30.70
N CYS A 113 43.29 -0.26 30.26
CA CYS A 113 42.94 -0.96 29.02
C CYS A 113 41.59 -1.67 29.13
N ILE A 114 41.28 -2.29 30.28
CA ILE A 114 39.98 -2.92 30.52
C ILE A 114 38.86 -1.89 30.44
N ASP A 115 39.01 -0.76 31.13
CA ASP A 115 38.02 0.32 31.16
C ASP A 115 37.79 0.90 29.76
N LEU A 116 38.86 1.11 28.97
CA LEU A 116 38.75 1.58 27.59
C LEU A 116 38.01 0.58 26.68
N VAL A 117 38.24 -0.73 26.86
CA VAL A 117 37.52 -1.76 26.09
C VAL A 117 36.05 -1.81 26.49
N ILE A 118 35.73 -1.71 27.79
CA ILE A 118 34.34 -1.64 28.27
C ILE A 118 33.64 -0.41 27.70
N ASN A 119 34.30 0.75 27.68
CA ASN A 119 33.75 1.96 27.09
C ASN A 119 33.47 1.80 25.60
N ILE A 120 34.39 1.22 24.83
CA ILE A 120 34.17 0.92 23.40
C ILE A 120 32.97 -0.01 23.21
N GLU A 121 32.82 -1.04 24.05
CA GLU A 121 31.66 -1.94 23.98
C GLU A 121 30.35 -1.22 24.33
N ALA A 122 30.37 -0.31 25.32
CA ALA A 122 29.23 0.52 25.67
C ALA A 122 28.80 1.44 24.51
N GLU A 123 29.75 2.05 23.81
CA GLU A 123 29.48 2.89 22.63
C GLU A 123 28.84 2.08 21.48
N VAL A 124 29.28 0.84 21.27
CA VAL A 124 28.69 -0.06 20.28
C VAL A 124 27.25 -0.46 20.67
N ILE A 125 26.97 -0.64 21.96
CA ILE A 125 25.62 -0.91 22.45
C ILE A 125 24.73 0.32 22.22
N HIS A 126 25.21 1.52 22.56
CA HIS A 126 24.46 2.75 22.35
C HIS A 126 24.12 2.99 20.87
N GLN A 127 25.07 2.75 19.97
CA GLN A 127 24.81 2.81 18.52
C GLN A 127 23.69 1.85 18.09
N ARG A 128 23.61 0.66 18.70
CA ARG A 128 22.54 -0.29 18.39
C ARG A 128 21.17 0.27 18.80
N GLU A 129 21.07 0.89 19.96
CA GLU A 129 19.84 1.53 20.43
C GLU A 129 19.40 2.69 19.53
N GLU A 130 20.35 3.48 19.01
CA GLU A 130 20.09 4.56 18.05
C GLU A 130 19.63 4.01 16.69
N ILE A 131 20.22 2.91 16.23
CA ILE A 131 19.77 2.20 15.02
C ILE A 131 18.38 1.60 15.23
N ASP A 132 18.08 1.04 16.40
CA ASP A 132 16.75 0.50 16.70
C ASP A 132 15.70 1.62 16.70
N ARG A 133 16.02 2.80 17.24
CA ARG A 133 15.17 4.01 17.13
C ARG A 133 14.97 4.45 15.69
N TYR A 134 16.03 4.44 14.88
CA TYR A 134 15.95 4.72 13.44
C TYR A 134 15.03 3.73 12.72
N ILE A 135 15.15 2.43 13.01
CA ILE A 135 14.28 1.39 12.45
C ILE A 135 12.83 1.58 12.91
N SER A 136 12.60 1.94 14.18
CA SER A 136 11.25 2.24 14.71
C SER A 136 10.60 3.43 14.00
N PHE A 137 11.35 4.49 13.70
CA PHE A 137 10.85 5.65 12.96
C PHE A 137 10.29 5.25 11.60
N TRP A 138 11.06 4.49 10.80
CA TRP A 138 10.58 4.02 9.50
C TRP A 138 9.45 3.00 9.61
N ASN A 139 9.47 2.14 10.63
CA ASN A 139 8.40 1.17 10.88
C ASN A 139 7.02 1.80 11.16
N CYS A 140 6.92 3.10 11.43
CA CYS A 140 5.64 3.79 11.43
C CYS A 140 4.90 3.67 10.09
N HIS A 141 5.64 3.57 8.98
CA HIS A 141 5.11 3.43 7.62
C HIS A 141 4.99 1.97 7.16
N ARG A 142 5.20 1.00 8.06
CA ARG A 142 5.24 -0.44 7.77
C ARG A 142 4.02 -0.98 7.03
N SER A 143 2.86 -0.36 7.28
CA SER A 143 1.62 -0.70 6.57
C SER A 143 1.71 -0.57 5.05
N LEU A 144 2.61 0.26 4.50
CA LEU A 144 2.75 0.46 3.06
C LEU A 144 3.31 -0.76 2.33
N TRP A 145 4.34 -1.40 2.87
CA TRP A 145 5.01 -2.53 2.23
C TRP A 145 4.50 -3.90 2.72
N GLU A 146 3.86 -3.95 3.89
CA GLU A 146 3.19 -5.18 4.35
C GLU A 146 1.84 -5.43 3.67
N THR A 147 1.15 -4.36 3.28
CA THR A 147 -0.15 -4.48 2.63
C THR A 147 -0.02 -5.16 1.28
N THR A 148 -0.79 -6.21 1.06
CA THR A 148 -0.89 -6.84 -0.27
C THR A 148 -1.89 -6.13 -1.15
N GLU A 149 -1.75 -6.24 -2.47
CA GLU A 149 -2.72 -5.68 -3.42
C GLU A 149 -4.13 -6.19 -3.15
N SER A 150 -4.27 -7.47 -2.81
CA SER A 150 -5.56 -8.07 -2.49
C SER A 150 -6.24 -7.45 -1.27
N THR A 151 -5.47 -7.13 -0.23
CA THR A 151 -5.99 -6.55 1.02
C THR A 151 -6.34 -5.07 0.81
N PHE A 152 -5.53 -4.34 0.04
CA PHE A 152 -5.84 -2.99 -0.37
C PHE A 152 -7.15 -2.92 -1.17
N ILE A 153 -7.29 -3.75 -2.22
CA ILE A 153 -8.50 -3.78 -3.05
C ILE A 153 -9.75 -4.09 -2.21
N LYS A 154 -9.65 -5.07 -1.29
CA LYS A 154 -10.76 -5.41 -0.39
C LYS A 154 -11.15 -4.24 0.51
N ARG A 155 -10.18 -3.54 1.09
CA ARG A 155 -10.42 -2.37 1.94
C ARG A 155 -11.11 -1.26 1.16
N LEU A 156 -10.59 -0.92 -0.02
CA LEU A 156 -11.16 0.14 -0.84
C LEU A 156 -12.59 -0.20 -1.27
N LYS A 157 -12.85 -1.44 -1.71
CA LYS A 157 -14.19 -1.91 -2.09
C LYS A 157 -15.18 -2.01 -0.93
N ALA A 158 -14.71 -2.06 0.31
CA ALA A 158 -15.57 -2.02 1.49
C ALA A 158 -16.05 -0.60 1.84
N THR A 159 -15.50 0.42 1.17
CA THR A 159 -15.87 1.83 1.35
C THR A 159 -16.95 2.22 0.34
N ASP A 160 -17.55 3.41 0.50
CA ASP A 160 -18.67 3.88 -0.35
C ASP A 160 -18.29 4.20 -1.81
N LEU A 161 -17.00 4.06 -2.19
CA LEU A 161 -16.47 4.26 -3.54
C LEU A 161 -16.89 5.62 -4.17
N THR A 162 -17.00 6.66 -3.35
CA THR A 162 -17.34 8.02 -3.78
C THR A 162 -16.09 8.77 -4.27
N ALA A 163 -16.31 9.81 -5.09
CA ALA A 163 -15.22 10.66 -5.58
C ALA A 163 -14.40 11.24 -4.41
N ASP A 164 -15.05 11.72 -3.35
CA ASP A 164 -14.38 12.26 -2.16
C ASP A 164 -13.45 11.24 -1.50
N VAL A 165 -13.86 9.97 -1.41
CA VAL A 165 -13.02 8.92 -0.82
C VAL A 165 -11.79 8.69 -1.68
N PHE A 166 -11.97 8.55 -3.00
CA PHE A 166 -10.85 8.40 -3.92
C PHE A 166 -9.89 9.58 -3.87
N GLU A 167 -10.43 10.81 -3.80
CA GLU A 167 -9.64 12.04 -3.69
C GLU A 167 -8.87 12.10 -2.37
N CYS A 168 -9.50 11.79 -1.24
CA CYS A 168 -8.85 11.70 0.06
C CYS A 168 -7.67 10.73 0.04
N PHE A 169 -7.82 9.56 -0.61
CA PHE A 169 -6.72 8.60 -0.76
C PHE A 169 -5.58 9.17 -1.61
N ILE A 170 -5.88 9.83 -2.73
CA ILE A 170 -4.84 10.44 -3.58
C ILE A 170 -4.09 11.50 -2.78
N MET A 171 -4.81 12.41 -2.11
CA MET A 171 -4.23 13.45 -1.27
C MET A 171 -3.40 12.89 -0.13
N TYR A 172 -3.90 11.90 0.60
CA TYR A 172 -3.17 11.25 1.69
C TYR A 172 -1.81 10.71 1.22
N TYR A 173 -1.80 9.99 0.09
CA TYR A 173 -0.58 9.43 -0.46
C TYR A 173 0.36 10.52 -1.03
N SER A 174 -0.18 11.60 -1.60
CA SER A 174 0.62 12.75 -2.05
C SER A 174 1.29 13.47 -0.88
N THR A 175 0.55 13.76 0.20
CA THR A 175 1.12 14.37 1.41
C THR A 175 2.18 13.47 2.04
N LEU A 176 1.94 12.16 2.07
CA LEU A 176 2.92 11.20 2.58
C LEU A 176 4.18 11.15 1.71
N ALA A 177 4.05 11.25 0.39
CA ALA A 177 5.20 11.34 -0.52
C ALA A 177 5.99 12.63 -0.30
N ASP A 178 5.30 13.76 -0.11
CA ASP A 178 5.92 15.05 0.22
C ASP A 178 6.70 14.94 1.53
N ASP A 179 6.07 14.44 2.60
CA ASP A 179 6.70 14.25 3.93
C ASP A 179 7.99 13.41 3.82
N ILE A 180 7.96 12.32 3.07
CA ILE A 180 9.13 11.46 2.86
C ILE A 180 10.20 12.17 2.01
N SER A 181 9.79 12.95 1.01
CA SER A 181 10.72 13.68 0.16
C SER A 181 11.53 14.71 0.95
N PHE A 182 10.92 15.38 1.94
CA PHE A 182 11.54 16.37 2.82
C PHE A 182 12.56 15.78 3.81
N ILE A 183 12.50 14.49 4.11
CA ILE A 183 13.50 13.84 4.96
C ILE A 183 14.86 13.92 4.27
N ASP A 184 15.92 14.27 5.01
CA ASP A 184 17.26 14.36 4.44
C ASP A 184 17.71 13.03 3.81
N ALA A 185 18.32 13.11 2.63
CA ALA A 185 18.87 11.94 1.93
C ALA A 185 19.92 11.17 2.75
N ILE A 186 20.63 11.92 3.61
CA ILE A 186 21.73 11.42 4.41
C ILE A 186 21.56 12.00 5.82
N SER A 187 21.53 11.12 6.83
CA SER A 187 21.36 11.54 8.23
C SER A 187 22.39 10.88 9.13
N PRO A 188 23.00 11.62 10.09
CA PRO A 188 23.87 11.04 11.08
C PRO A 188 23.06 10.25 12.12
N VAL A 189 23.35 8.96 12.28
CA VAL A 189 22.81 8.10 13.35
C VAL A 189 23.96 7.74 14.28
N TYR A 190 24.08 8.50 15.38
CA TYR A 190 25.24 8.47 16.27
C TYR A 190 26.55 8.45 15.47
N PHE A 191 27.50 7.53 15.63
CA PHE A 191 28.78 7.59 14.88
C PHE A 191 28.72 7.18 13.40
N THR A 192 27.55 6.77 12.90
CA THR A 192 27.34 6.34 11.52
C THR A 192 26.60 7.38 10.68
N LEU A 193 26.82 7.35 9.37
CA LEU A 193 26.09 8.13 8.37
C LEU A 193 25.14 7.20 7.63
N MET A 194 23.84 7.41 7.77
CA MET A 194 22.85 6.61 7.08
C MET A 194 22.49 7.24 5.75
N ASN A 195 22.76 6.52 4.66
CA ASN A 195 22.22 6.81 3.34
C ASN A 195 20.79 6.27 3.25
N GLN A 196 19.83 7.19 3.32
CA GLN A 196 18.40 6.90 3.36
C GLN A 196 17.77 6.90 1.97
N ASN A 197 18.52 7.17 0.91
CA ASN A 197 17.97 7.29 -0.45
C ASN A 197 17.26 6.01 -0.90
N TYR A 198 17.81 4.83 -0.59
CA TYR A 198 17.21 3.56 -1.00
C TYR A 198 15.85 3.34 -0.33
N ILE A 199 15.78 3.41 1.01
CA ILE A 199 14.50 3.31 1.72
C ILE A 199 13.49 4.38 1.31
N LYS A 200 13.93 5.63 1.10
CA LYS A 200 13.07 6.70 0.60
C LYS A 200 12.47 6.34 -0.75
N ASN A 201 13.30 5.95 -1.72
CA ASN A 201 12.86 5.57 -3.05
C ASN A 201 11.92 4.35 -3.00
N SER A 202 12.28 3.33 -2.23
CA SER A 202 11.45 2.14 -2.04
C SER A 202 10.06 2.49 -1.48
N ILE A 203 9.96 3.42 -0.53
CA ILE A 203 8.66 3.87 -0.02
C ILE A 203 7.89 4.70 -1.06
N LEU A 204 8.57 5.60 -1.79
CA LEU A 204 7.95 6.37 -2.88
C LEU A 204 7.38 5.45 -3.96
N ASP A 205 8.10 4.38 -4.33
CA ASP A 205 7.63 3.36 -5.29
C ASP A 205 6.36 2.64 -4.77
N TYR A 206 6.30 2.32 -3.48
CA TYR A 206 5.08 1.76 -2.88
C TYR A 206 3.92 2.76 -2.92
N ILE A 207 4.17 4.03 -2.66
CA ILE A 207 3.14 5.07 -2.72
C ILE A 207 2.60 5.22 -4.14
N GLU A 208 3.48 5.31 -5.14
CA GLU A 208 3.11 5.37 -6.55
C GLU A 208 2.29 4.15 -6.97
N LYS A 209 2.71 2.95 -6.52
CA LYS A 209 1.98 1.71 -6.76
C LYS A 209 0.55 1.78 -6.20
N TRP A 210 0.37 2.27 -4.97
CA TRP A 210 -0.95 2.38 -4.35
C TRP A 210 -1.83 3.44 -5.03
N GLN A 211 -1.27 4.59 -5.40
CA GLN A 211 -1.97 5.63 -6.15
C GLN A 211 -2.43 5.12 -7.53
N THR A 212 -1.54 4.45 -8.26
CA THR A 212 -1.86 3.85 -9.57
C THR A 212 -2.99 2.84 -9.46
N LEU A 213 -2.95 1.99 -8.43
CA LEU A 213 -3.99 0.99 -8.18
C LEU A 213 -5.32 1.64 -7.77
N ASN A 214 -5.29 2.72 -6.98
CA ASN A 214 -6.46 3.51 -6.63
C ASN A 214 -7.13 4.11 -7.90
N ILE A 215 -6.34 4.74 -8.76
CA ILE A 215 -6.80 5.31 -10.05
C ILE A 215 -7.38 4.21 -10.96
N LYS A 216 -6.73 3.04 -11.02
CA LYS A 216 -7.24 1.90 -11.82
C LYS A 216 -8.59 1.39 -11.33
N ILE A 217 -8.81 1.36 -10.02
CA ILE A 217 -10.11 0.98 -9.45
C ILE A 217 -11.15 2.07 -9.73
N LEU A 218 -10.80 3.34 -9.57
CA LEU A 218 -11.65 4.49 -9.91
C LEU A 218 -12.11 4.42 -11.38
N LEU A 219 -11.20 4.20 -12.33
CA LEU A 219 -11.50 4.02 -13.75
C LEU A 219 -12.48 2.87 -13.98
N THR A 220 -12.16 1.69 -13.43
CA THR A 220 -12.98 0.47 -13.61
C THR A 220 -14.38 0.66 -13.04
N HIS A 221 -14.49 1.31 -11.87
CA HIS A 221 -15.76 1.58 -11.20
C HIS A 221 -16.60 2.60 -11.99
N SER A 222 -15.99 3.70 -12.43
CA SER A 222 -16.66 4.75 -13.21
C SER A 222 -17.19 4.19 -14.53
N PHE A 223 -16.38 3.38 -15.23
CA PHE A 223 -16.79 2.72 -16.48
C PHE A 223 -17.93 1.73 -16.25
N TYR A 224 -17.91 0.99 -15.13
CA TYR A 224 -18.99 0.08 -14.78
C TYR A 224 -20.31 0.83 -14.55
N LEU A 225 -20.28 1.97 -13.85
CA LEU A 225 -21.47 2.77 -13.56
C LEU A 225 -22.06 3.40 -14.83
N ILE A 226 -21.26 4.07 -15.66
CA ILE A 226 -21.77 4.73 -16.88
C ILE A 226 -22.32 3.69 -17.86
N ARG A 227 -21.62 2.58 -18.08
CA ARG A 227 -22.12 1.49 -18.93
C ARG A 227 -23.38 0.85 -18.36
N GLY A 228 -23.48 0.78 -17.02
CA GLY A 228 -24.68 0.33 -16.33
C GLY A 228 -25.90 1.20 -16.64
N ILE A 229 -25.74 2.53 -16.65
CA ILE A 229 -26.78 3.50 -16.98
C ILE A 229 -27.22 3.35 -18.44
N TYR A 230 -26.27 3.30 -19.38
CA TYR A 230 -26.58 3.09 -20.80
C TYR A 230 -27.26 1.74 -21.07
N ARG A 231 -26.83 0.68 -20.38
CA ARG A 231 -27.48 -0.63 -20.46
C ARG A 231 -28.91 -0.59 -19.93
N TYR A 232 -29.15 0.10 -18.81
CA TYR A 232 -30.50 0.29 -18.25
C TYR A 232 -31.42 0.98 -19.26
N MET A 233 -31.00 2.13 -19.80
CA MET A 233 -31.77 2.87 -20.82
C MET A 233 -32.07 1.99 -22.04
N ARG A 234 -31.06 1.31 -22.59
CA ARG A 234 -31.21 0.48 -23.79
C ARG A 234 -32.12 -0.72 -23.58
N CYS A 235 -31.97 -1.44 -22.46
CA CYS A 235 -32.76 -2.63 -22.16
C CYS A 235 -34.22 -2.29 -21.89
N ASN A 236 -34.47 -1.25 -21.09
CA ASN A 236 -35.84 -0.87 -20.73
C ASN A 236 -36.57 -0.22 -21.90
N SER A 237 -35.89 0.63 -22.68
CA SER A 237 -36.45 1.22 -23.90
C SER A 237 -36.87 0.15 -24.91
N LYS A 238 -36.08 -0.92 -25.09
CA LYS A 238 -36.46 -2.01 -25.99
C LYS A 238 -37.66 -2.80 -25.47
N LYS A 239 -37.72 -3.05 -24.17
CA LYS A 239 -38.79 -3.85 -23.55
C LYS A 239 -40.12 -3.13 -23.53
N ILE A 240 -40.12 -1.84 -23.21
CA ILE A 240 -41.35 -1.05 -23.08
C ILE A 240 -42.02 -0.76 -24.43
N MET A 241 -41.22 -0.67 -25.51
CA MET A 241 -41.73 -0.43 -26.87
C MET A 241 -42.31 -1.69 -27.54
N ILE A 242 -42.39 -2.83 -26.85
CA ILE A 242 -43.02 -4.05 -27.39
C ILE A 242 -44.54 -3.90 -27.24
N THR A 243 -45.26 -3.83 -28.36
CA THR A 243 -46.72 -3.74 -28.37
C THR A 243 -47.36 -5.01 -27.82
N PRO A 244 -48.13 -4.94 -26.71
CA PRO A 244 -48.77 -6.13 -26.14
C PRO A 244 -49.90 -6.63 -27.06
N ARG A 245 -50.01 -7.95 -27.21
CA ARG A 245 -51.00 -8.60 -28.09
C ARG A 245 -52.15 -9.24 -27.33
N THR A 246 -52.02 -9.40 -26.02
CA THR A 246 -53.07 -9.94 -25.15
C THR A 246 -53.40 -8.97 -24.01
N LEU A 247 -54.59 -9.11 -23.42
CA LEU A 247 -55.01 -8.28 -22.28
C LEU A 247 -54.06 -8.46 -21.08
N GLN A 248 -53.59 -9.68 -20.82
CA GLN A 248 -52.63 -9.95 -19.76
C GLN A 248 -51.28 -9.28 -20.02
N GLU A 249 -50.78 -9.33 -21.27
CA GLU A 249 -49.56 -8.62 -21.65
C GLU A 249 -49.71 -7.10 -21.52
N SER A 250 -50.88 -6.54 -21.84
CA SER A 250 -51.17 -5.11 -21.71
C SER A 250 -51.13 -4.66 -20.24
N LEU A 251 -51.76 -5.42 -19.34
CA LEU A 251 -51.70 -5.15 -17.90
C LEU A 251 -50.27 -5.27 -17.35
N ALA A 252 -49.52 -6.28 -17.77
CA ALA A 252 -48.12 -6.47 -17.37
C ALA A 252 -47.21 -5.34 -17.88
N ALA A 253 -47.43 -4.89 -19.13
CA ALA A 253 -46.68 -3.79 -19.73
C ALA A 253 -46.94 -2.46 -19.00
N LYS A 254 -48.20 -2.20 -18.60
CA LYS A 254 -48.56 -1.02 -17.82
C LYS A 254 -47.94 -1.02 -16.41
N ALA A 255 -48.02 -2.14 -15.69
CA ALA A 255 -47.37 -2.26 -14.39
C ALA A 255 -45.83 -2.10 -14.50
N TYR A 256 -45.25 -2.61 -15.58
CA TYR A 256 -43.82 -2.41 -15.85
C TYR A 256 -43.48 -0.94 -16.16
N PHE A 257 -44.33 -0.23 -16.90
CA PHE A 257 -44.20 1.20 -17.15
C PHE A 257 -44.23 2.04 -15.85
N GLU A 258 -45.24 1.82 -15.01
CA GLU A 258 -45.40 2.53 -13.73
C GLU A 258 -44.15 2.35 -12.86
N ARG A 259 -43.62 1.12 -12.77
CA ARG A 259 -42.36 0.85 -12.07
C ARG A 259 -41.16 1.60 -12.68
N LEU A 260 -41.05 1.67 -14.00
CA LEU A 260 -39.97 2.43 -14.65
C LEU A 260 -40.09 3.93 -14.37
N MET A 261 -41.30 4.48 -14.30
CA MET A 261 -41.55 5.87 -13.95
C MET A 261 -41.14 6.18 -12.51
N GLU A 262 -41.33 5.25 -11.57
CA GLU A 262 -40.84 5.38 -10.19
C GLU A 262 -39.31 5.24 -10.09
N GLU A 263 -38.71 4.32 -10.85
CA GLU A 263 -37.26 4.08 -10.84
C GLU A 263 -36.45 5.21 -11.53
N ALA A 264 -37.01 5.84 -12.57
CA ALA A 264 -36.35 6.87 -13.37
C ALA A 264 -35.78 8.04 -12.55
N PRO A 265 -36.52 8.72 -11.65
CA PRO A 265 -35.98 9.82 -10.85
C PRO A 265 -34.88 9.35 -9.90
N LEU A 266 -35.00 8.14 -9.33
CA LEU A 266 -33.97 7.55 -8.47
C LEU A 266 -32.67 7.29 -9.24
N LYS A 267 -32.78 6.82 -10.49
CA LYS A 267 -31.62 6.64 -11.38
C LYS A 267 -30.99 7.98 -11.77
N GLN A 268 -31.79 8.97 -12.14
CA GLN A 268 -31.29 10.29 -12.49
C GLN A 268 -30.57 10.97 -11.30
N ALA A 269 -31.07 10.79 -10.08
CA ALA A 269 -30.42 11.28 -8.86
C ALA A 269 -29.02 10.67 -8.60
N SER A 270 -28.69 9.53 -9.23
CA SER A 270 -27.36 8.92 -9.14
C SER A 270 -26.33 9.51 -10.11
N PHE A 271 -26.76 10.28 -11.13
CA PHE A 271 -25.88 10.79 -12.17
C PHE A 271 -24.82 11.75 -11.64
N PRO A 272 -25.13 12.71 -10.74
CA PRO A 272 -24.11 13.61 -10.19
C PRO A 272 -22.93 12.83 -9.60
N LYS A 273 -23.21 11.80 -8.78
CA LYS A 273 -22.17 10.95 -8.18
C LYS A 273 -21.27 10.26 -9.22
N VAL A 274 -21.82 9.89 -10.38
CA VAL A 274 -21.04 9.29 -11.46
C VAL A 274 -20.21 10.36 -12.16
N LEU A 275 -20.79 11.53 -12.44
CA LEU A 275 -20.10 12.65 -13.07
C LEU A 275 -18.96 13.17 -12.19
N ASP A 276 -19.13 13.20 -10.87
CA ASP A 276 -18.09 13.60 -9.91
C ASP A 276 -16.86 12.68 -10.00
N LEU A 277 -17.06 11.36 -10.22
CA LEU A 277 -15.94 10.42 -10.44
C LEU A 277 -15.18 10.73 -11.73
N PHE A 278 -15.88 11.12 -12.81
CA PHE A 278 -15.25 11.54 -14.06
C PHE A 278 -14.55 12.88 -13.95
N ALA A 279 -15.14 13.85 -13.22
CA ALA A 279 -14.49 15.12 -12.93
C ALA A 279 -13.18 14.91 -12.14
N LEU A 280 -13.16 13.95 -11.21
CA LEU A 280 -11.96 13.56 -10.50
C LEU A 280 -10.90 12.94 -11.44
N LEU A 281 -11.31 12.07 -12.36
CA LEU A 281 -10.40 11.49 -13.36
C LEU A 281 -9.80 12.57 -14.28
N ASP A 282 -10.61 13.54 -14.73
CA ASP A 282 -10.14 14.68 -15.52
C ASP A 282 -9.19 15.58 -14.71
N LYS A 283 -9.47 15.81 -13.40
CA LYS A 283 -8.62 16.59 -12.49
C LYS A 283 -7.19 16.04 -12.41
N TYR A 284 -7.07 14.71 -12.35
CA TYR A 284 -5.77 14.03 -12.30
C TYR A 284 -5.24 13.62 -13.69
N GLN A 285 -5.84 14.13 -14.78
CA GLN A 285 -5.42 13.91 -16.17
C GLN A 285 -5.25 12.43 -16.53
N VAL A 286 -6.16 11.59 -16.04
CA VAL A 286 -6.14 10.16 -16.34
C VAL A 286 -6.67 9.93 -17.75
N ASP A 287 -5.99 9.12 -18.55
CA ASP A 287 -6.43 8.80 -19.91
C ASP A 287 -7.76 8.03 -19.91
N ILE A 288 -8.78 8.62 -20.53
CA ILE A 288 -10.11 8.02 -20.72
C ILE A 288 -10.32 7.81 -22.23
N PRO A 289 -10.78 6.63 -22.68
CA PRO A 289 -11.11 6.41 -24.08
C PRO A 289 -12.20 7.38 -24.58
N ASP A 290 -12.02 7.90 -25.79
CA ASP A 290 -12.93 8.88 -26.41
C ASP A 290 -14.39 8.40 -26.43
N GLU A 291 -14.62 7.11 -26.64
CA GLU A 291 -15.96 6.50 -26.62
C GLU A 291 -16.68 6.73 -25.28
N ILE A 292 -15.96 6.61 -24.16
CA ILE A 292 -16.52 6.80 -22.83
C ILE A 292 -16.69 8.29 -22.54
N ARG A 293 -15.75 9.13 -22.98
CA ARG A 293 -15.85 10.58 -22.83
C ARG A 293 -17.10 11.11 -23.54
N GLN A 294 -17.34 10.66 -24.77
CA GLN A 294 -18.56 11.00 -25.51
C GLN A 294 -19.81 10.48 -24.81
N GLN A 295 -19.78 9.31 -24.17
CA GLN A 295 -20.90 8.80 -23.35
C GLN A 295 -21.17 9.66 -22.11
N VAL A 296 -20.13 10.20 -21.47
CA VAL A 296 -20.32 11.08 -20.31
C VAL A 296 -20.92 12.42 -20.75
N GLU A 297 -20.39 13.03 -21.81
CA GLU A 297 -20.89 14.30 -22.36
C GLU A 297 -22.32 14.18 -22.90
N SER A 298 -22.63 13.09 -23.59
CA SER A 298 -23.97 12.85 -24.16
C SER A 298 -24.97 12.23 -23.19
N LEU A 299 -24.62 12.01 -21.92
CA LEU A 299 -25.46 11.32 -20.93
C LEU A 299 -26.83 11.99 -20.76
N GLN A 300 -26.86 13.31 -20.64
CA GLN A 300 -28.10 14.08 -20.48
C GLN A 300 -29.00 13.97 -21.71
N VAL A 301 -28.41 14.05 -22.91
CA VAL A 301 -29.13 13.92 -24.19
C VAL A 301 -29.71 12.51 -24.32
N ALA A 302 -28.91 11.49 -24.07
CA ALA A 302 -29.34 10.09 -24.10
C ALA A 302 -30.44 9.79 -23.07
N TRP A 303 -30.39 10.43 -21.89
CA TRP A 303 -31.42 10.31 -20.86
C TRP A 303 -32.74 10.98 -21.27
N MET A 304 -32.69 12.17 -21.85
CA MET A 304 -33.87 12.83 -22.42
C MET A 304 -34.52 11.99 -23.52
N ASP A 305 -33.72 11.38 -24.38
CA ASP A 305 -34.21 10.46 -25.42
C ASP A 305 -34.89 9.22 -24.81
N TYR A 306 -34.36 8.71 -23.70
CA TYR A 306 -34.99 7.61 -22.97
C TYR A 306 -36.33 8.02 -22.36
N LEU A 307 -36.42 9.19 -21.71
CA LEU A 307 -37.66 9.71 -21.16
C LEU A 307 -38.72 9.97 -22.24
N ARG A 308 -38.30 10.48 -23.40
CA ARG A 308 -39.17 10.64 -24.57
C ARG A 308 -39.75 9.31 -25.03
N LYS A 309 -38.93 8.26 -25.14
CA LYS A 309 -39.40 6.91 -25.48
C LYS A 309 -40.32 6.31 -24.43
N LEU A 310 -40.17 6.67 -23.16
CA LEU A 310 -41.14 6.29 -22.13
C LEU A 310 -42.49 6.98 -22.38
N GLY A 311 -42.49 8.28 -22.70
CA GLY A 311 -43.72 8.99 -23.10
C GLY A 311 -44.39 8.39 -24.34
N GLU A 312 -43.62 8.09 -25.39
CA GLU A 312 -44.13 7.40 -26.59
C GLU A 312 -44.73 6.02 -26.26
N ALA A 313 -44.15 5.31 -25.29
CA ALA A 313 -44.67 4.02 -24.85
C ALA A 313 -45.98 4.16 -24.05
N ASP A 314 -46.13 5.22 -23.26
CA ASP A 314 -47.38 5.51 -22.55
C ASP A 314 -48.54 5.75 -23.54
N GLU A 315 -48.29 6.59 -24.56
CA GLU A 315 -49.25 6.81 -25.66
C GLU A 315 -49.56 5.51 -26.41
N MET A 316 -48.55 4.68 -26.69
CA MET A 316 -48.76 3.38 -27.34
C MET A 316 -49.63 2.45 -26.49
N LEU A 317 -49.39 2.39 -25.16
CA LEU A 317 -50.15 1.53 -24.25
C LEU A 317 -51.60 2.00 -24.10
N ASP A 318 -51.84 3.31 -24.03
CA ASP A 318 -53.19 3.88 -23.96
C ASP A 318 -53.97 3.69 -25.26
N ASN A 319 -53.34 3.92 -26.42
CA ASN A 319 -53.96 3.65 -27.71
C ASN A 319 -54.32 2.17 -27.88
N ASN A 320 -53.40 1.28 -27.50
CA ASN A 320 -53.63 -0.16 -27.60
C ASN A 320 -54.76 -0.61 -26.65
N ARG A 321 -54.85 -0.02 -25.45
CA ARG A 321 -55.98 -0.27 -24.52
C ARG A 321 -57.32 0.12 -25.14
N ASP A 322 -57.39 1.28 -25.78
CA ASP A 322 -58.61 1.76 -26.42
C ASP A 322 -58.99 0.91 -27.65
N GLU A 323 -57.99 0.45 -28.41
CA GLU A 323 -58.18 -0.50 -29.51
C GLU A 323 -58.67 -1.87 -29.02
N PHE A 324 -58.06 -2.43 -27.98
CA PHE A 324 -58.52 -3.67 -27.35
C PHE A 324 -59.96 -3.55 -26.87
N LYS A 325 -60.34 -2.43 -26.27
CA LYS A 325 -61.73 -2.17 -25.83
C LYS A 325 -62.69 -2.20 -27.02
N LYS A 326 -62.34 -1.58 -28.15
CA LYS A 326 -63.16 -1.61 -29.38
C LYS A 326 -63.26 -3.03 -29.94
N ILE A 327 -62.16 -3.77 -30.00
CA ILE A 327 -62.14 -5.15 -30.51
C ILE A 327 -63.00 -6.06 -29.62
N LEU A 328 -62.88 -5.95 -28.29
CA LEU A 328 -63.69 -6.72 -27.33
C LEU A 328 -65.19 -6.42 -27.46
N LEU A 329 -65.57 -5.16 -27.63
CA LEU A 329 -66.97 -4.77 -27.85
C LEU A 329 -67.51 -5.39 -29.15
N HIS A 330 -66.74 -5.30 -30.25
CA HIS A 330 -67.12 -5.90 -31.52
C HIS A 330 -67.22 -7.42 -31.46
N GLN A 331 -66.29 -8.08 -30.78
CA GLN A 331 -66.33 -9.52 -30.54
C GLN A 331 -67.53 -9.92 -29.69
N ALA A 332 -67.88 -9.14 -28.66
CA ALA A 332 -69.06 -9.38 -27.84
C ALA A 332 -70.36 -9.20 -28.63
N GLU A 333 -70.44 -8.22 -29.53
CA GLU A 333 -71.57 -8.02 -30.44
C GLU A 333 -71.72 -9.19 -31.43
N LYS A 334 -70.62 -9.61 -32.07
CA LYS A 334 -70.61 -10.81 -32.92
C LYS A 334 -71.03 -12.06 -32.15
N PHE A 335 -70.54 -12.23 -30.94
CA PHE A 335 -70.91 -13.37 -30.09
C PHE A 335 -72.40 -13.35 -29.73
N LYS A 336 -72.99 -12.17 -29.47
CA LYS A 336 -74.46 -12.04 -29.28
C LYS A 336 -75.24 -12.44 -30.53
N ILE A 337 -74.76 -12.09 -31.73
CA ILE A 337 -75.39 -12.50 -33.00
C ILE A 337 -75.32 -14.01 -33.16
N ILE A 338 -74.12 -14.60 -32.98
CA ILE A 338 -73.93 -16.06 -33.05
C ILE A 338 -74.80 -16.78 -32.00
N LEU A 339 -74.91 -16.26 -30.78
CA LEU A 339 -75.79 -16.83 -29.75
C LEU A 339 -77.25 -16.78 -30.15
N LYS A 340 -77.71 -15.68 -30.79
CA LYS A 340 -79.07 -15.58 -31.31
C LYS A 340 -79.31 -16.59 -32.43
N GLU A 341 -78.40 -16.65 -33.39
CA GLU A 341 -78.47 -17.63 -34.48
C GLU A 341 -78.46 -19.06 -33.95
N PHE A 342 -77.56 -19.37 -33.00
CA PHE A 342 -77.50 -20.68 -32.35
C PHE A 342 -78.77 -21.00 -31.57
N LEU A 343 -79.33 -20.01 -30.88
CA LEU A 343 -80.58 -20.15 -30.13
C LEU A 343 -81.76 -20.38 -31.08
N GLU A 344 -81.85 -19.65 -32.20
CA GLU A 344 -82.83 -19.89 -33.27
C GLU A 344 -82.68 -21.29 -33.88
N ASP A 345 -81.45 -21.71 -34.16
CA ASP A 345 -81.13 -23.05 -34.68
C ASP A 345 -81.46 -24.16 -33.66
N PHE A 346 -81.24 -23.90 -32.37
CA PHE A 346 -81.64 -24.76 -31.27
C PHE A 346 -83.16 -24.86 -31.16
N TYR A 347 -83.89 -23.75 -31.31
CA TYR A 347 -85.35 -23.76 -31.33
C TYR A 347 -85.94 -24.47 -32.55
N LEU A 348 -85.28 -24.38 -33.72
CA LEU A 348 -85.67 -25.11 -34.94
C LEU A 348 -85.39 -26.62 -34.87
N LYS A 349 -84.36 -27.03 -34.12
CA LYS A 349 -83.97 -28.43 -33.92
C LYS A 349 -84.50 -29.03 -32.61
N LEU A 350 -85.33 -28.30 -31.86
CA LEU A 350 -86.09 -28.86 -30.76
C LEU A 350 -86.95 -30.00 -31.33
N PRO A 351 -86.92 -31.21 -30.74
CA PRO A 351 -87.98 -32.16 -30.97
C PRO A 351 -89.23 -31.58 -30.32
N THR A 352 -90.00 -30.79 -31.09
CA THR A 352 -91.39 -30.52 -30.73
C THR A 352 -92.05 -31.89 -30.59
N ALA A 353 -92.76 -32.10 -29.48
CA ALA A 353 -93.65 -33.22 -29.25
C ALA A 353 -94.86 -33.17 -30.21
N ALA A 354 -94.56 -33.23 -31.51
CA ALA A 354 -95.47 -33.31 -32.63
C ALA A 354 -94.91 -34.37 -33.58
N ASN A 355 -94.77 -35.58 -33.04
CA ASN A 355 -94.92 -36.88 -33.69
C ASN A 355 -95.06 -37.92 -32.56
N MET A 356 -96.14 -37.78 -31.78
CA MET A 356 -96.86 -38.93 -31.25
C MET A 356 -97.86 -39.38 -32.30
#